data_AF-A0A957SLR1-F1
#
_entry.id   AF-A0A957SLR1-F1
#
_cell.length_a   1.000
_cell.length_b   1.000
_cell.length_c   1.000
_cell.angle_alpha   90.00
_cell.angle_beta   90.00
_cell.angle_gamma   90.00
#
_symmetry.space_group_name_H-M   'P 1'
#
loop_
_entity.id
_entity.type
_entity.pdbx_description
1 polymer ?
#
loop_
_entity_poly.entity_id
_entity_poly.type
_entity_poly.pdbx_seq_one_letter_code
_entity_poly.pdbx_strand_id
1 'polypeptide(L)'
;MLNRTQHRFWFSFVALMVVLSMALSACGPRPELPDAAPAAEESAAEAEAAPAEEAAAPTEPAAESAAESDAAASGERNTQTEFNGAYNEAPMLKEMVAAGEIPALEDRLPKEPLMVEPYESIGLYGGTWRRAFLGVKDFHAWGRINYDPVLRWAPEFSDPIQPGLAKEWSWNDEGTELTLVFREGLKWSDGEPWTVDDIIFWWEHIELDTNITPSPHIEWTVNGEPMTLEKIDDVTIKFIFPGPSGIVESMGLAFHGNQWPLAFERFGVFAPKHYLEQFHPATNSDVTDYAVFEEA
;
A
#
# COMPACT_ATOMS: atom_id res chain seq x y z
N MET A 1 -30.54 15.53 -42.67
CA MET A 1 -30.48 14.07 -42.85
C MET A 1 -29.47 13.76 -43.95
N LEU A 2 -28.19 13.57 -43.60
CA LEU A 2 -27.17 13.11 -44.55
C LEU A 2 -27.27 11.58 -44.71
N ASN A 3 -27.10 11.12 -45.95
CA ASN A 3 -27.45 9.76 -46.37
C ASN A 3 -26.47 8.73 -45.79
N ARG A 4 -27.00 7.63 -45.23
CA ARG A 4 -26.27 6.56 -44.51
C ARG A 4 -25.19 5.86 -45.38
N THR A 5 -25.27 6.03 -46.69
CA THR A 5 -24.29 5.60 -47.70
C THR A 5 -23.02 6.47 -47.75
N GLN A 6 -23.10 7.77 -47.46
CA GLN A 6 -21.92 8.64 -47.44
C GLN A 6 -20.99 8.36 -46.24
N HIS A 7 -21.55 8.03 -45.07
CA HIS A 7 -20.76 7.67 -43.89
C HIS A 7 -19.98 6.37 -44.10
N ARG A 8 -20.58 5.34 -44.73
CA ARG A 8 -19.89 4.08 -45.00
C ARG A 8 -18.74 4.26 -46.00
N PHE A 9 -18.93 5.10 -47.01
CA PHE A 9 -17.89 5.41 -47.98
C PHE A 9 -16.72 6.19 -47.34
N TRP A 10 -17.02 7.15 -46.47
CA TRP A 10 -16.00 7.94 -45.78
C TRP A 10 -15.21 7.11 -44.76
N PHE A 11 -15.88 6.26 -43.97
CA PHE A 11 -15.21 5.34 -43.04
C PHE A 11 -14.35 4.30 -43.76
N SER A 12 -14.81 3.73 -44.89
CA SER A 12 -13.99 2.83 -45.70
C SER A 12 -12.80 3.53 -46.35
N PHE A 13 -12.93 4.80 -46.72
CA PHE A 13 -11.84 5.58 -47.32
C PHE A 13 -10.76 5.96 -46.29
N VAL A 14 -11.16 6.34 -45.06
CA VAL A 14 -10.24 6.62 -43.95
C VAL A 14 -9.54 5.35 -43.47
N ALA A 15 -10.26 4.23 -43.35
CA ALA A 15 -9.67 2.95 -42.98
C ALA A 15 -8.63 2.46 -44.02
N LEU A 16 -8.89 2.67 -45.31
CA LEU A 16 -7.93 2.33 -46.37
C LEU A 16 -6.66 3.20 -46.31
N MET A 17 -6.79 4.49 -45.94
CA MET A 17 -5.62 5.37 -45.78
C MET A 17 -4.76 5.05 -44.56
N VAL A 18 -5.35 4.58 -43.46
CA VAL A 18 -4.59 4.13 -42.26
C VAL A 18 -3.85 2.82 -42.51
N VAL A 19 -4.44 1.88 -43.27
CA VAL A 19 -3.75 0.63 -43.64
C VAL A 19 -2.64 0.89 -44.67
N LEU A 20 -2.83 1.85 -45.59
CA LEU A 20 -1.81 2.21 -46.57
C LEU A 20 -0.63 2.97 -45.95
N SER A 21 -0.86 3.77 -44.89
CA SER A 21 0.23 4.43 -44.16
C SER A 21 1.07 3.47 -43.31
N MET A 22 0.45 2.42 -42.76
CA MET A 22 1.18 1.36 -42.05
C MET A 22 2.01 0.47 -42.99
N ALA A 23 1.53 0.20 -44.21
CA ALA A 23 2.27 -0.61 -45.18
C ALA A 23 3.50 0.13 -45.79
N LEU A 24 3.46 1.47 -45.89
CA LEU A 24 4.56 2.27 -46.42
C LEU A 24 5.70 2.50 -45.41
N SER A 25 5.48 2.28 -44.11
CA SER A 25 6.52 2.41 -43.07
C SER A 25 7.36 1.14 -42.88
N ALA A 26 7.03 0.04 -43.56
CA ALA A 26 7.67 -1.27 -43.39
C ALA A 26 8.76 -1.60 -44.45
N CYS A 27 9.12 -0.65 -45.33
CA CYS A 27 10.10 -0.87 -46.41
C CYS A 27 11.15 0.25 -46.55
N GLY A 28 11.45 0.98 -45.46
CA GLY A 28 12.59 1.91 -45.40
C GLY A 28 13.83 1.26 -44.78
N PRO A 29 15.06 1.65 -45.17
CA PRO A 29 16.27 1.15 -44.53
C PRO A 29 16.30 1.55 -43.05
N ARG A 30 16.64 0.60 -42.18
CA ARG A 30 16.73 0.76 -40.73
C ARG A 30 17.85 1.77 -40.39
N PRO A 31 17.62 2.78 -39.55
CA PRO A 31 18.73 3.60 -39.04
C PRO A 31 19.62 2.73 -38.16
N GLU A 32 20.92 2.72 -38.41
CA GLU A 32 21.92 2.15 -37.50
C GLU A 32 21.87 2.90 -36.16
N LEU A 33 21.84 2.14 -35.06
CA LEU A 33 22.07 2.67 -33.72
C LEU A 33 23.54 3.12 -33.65
N PRO A 34 23.86 4.32 -33.16
CA PRO A 34 25.24 4.74 -33.00
C PRO A 34 25.94 3.86 -31.95
N ASP A 35 27.14 3.42 -32.28
CA ASP A 35 28.03 2.67 -31.38
C ASP A 35 28.21 3.42 -30.05
N ALA A 36 28.16 2.67 -28.94
CA ALA A 36 28.47 3.19 -27.62
C ALA A 36 29.92 3.70 -27.59
N ALA A 37 30.08 5.01 -27.39
CA ALA A 37 31.37 5.62 -27.15
C ALA A 37 31.96 5.12 -25.81
N PRO A 38 33.29 4.95 -25.71
CA PRO A 38 33.91 4.40 -24.51
C PRO A 38 33.79 5.37 -23.33
N ALA A 39 33.54 4.82 -22.15
CA ALA A 39 33.54 5.56 -20.89
C ALA A 39 34.92 6.21 -20.67
N ALA A 40 34.91 7.50 -20.37
CA ALA A 40 36.11 8.23 -19.94
C ALA A 40 36.51 7.77 -18.53
N GLU A 41 37.77 7.37 -18.39
CA GLU A 41 38.44 7.15 -17.11
C GLU A 41 38.56 8.46 -16.34
N GLU A 42 38.10 8.47 -15.08
CA GLU A 42 38.54 9.44 -14.08
C GLU A 42 39.01 8.68 -12.83
N SER A 43 40.33 8.53 -12.75
CA SER A 43 41.22 8.42 -11.59
C SER A 43 40.68 7.78 -10.28
N ALA A 44 41.02 6.51 -10.07
CA ALA A 44 41.01 5.88 -8.75
C ALA A 44 42.29 6.22 -7.95
N ALA A 45 42.10 6.71 -6.72
CA ALA A 45 43.14 6.72 -5.70
C ALA A 45 42.99 5.49 -4.79
N GLU A 46 43.97 4.60 -4.92
CA GLU A 46 44.48 3.54 -4.04
C GLU A 46 43.78 3.28 -2.69
N ALA A 47 43.23 2.05 -2.55
CA ALA A 47 43.12 1.36 -1.27
C ALA A 47 43.52 -0.12 -1.46
N GLU A 48 44.39 -0.56 -0.57
CA GLU A 48 45.28 -1.71 -0.63
C GLU A 48 44.54 -3.07 -0.51
N ALA A 49 44.96 -4.06 -1.30
CA ALA A 49 44.34 -5.37 -1.42
C ALA A 49 44.82 -6.38 -0.36
N ALA A 50 43.89 -7.14 0.23
CA ALA A 50 44.14 -8.41 0.91
C ALA A 50 43.64 -9.58 0.02
N PRO A 51 44.29 -10.76 0.03
CA PRO A 51 44.12 -11.76 -1.02
C PRO A 51 42.82 -12.57 -0.86
N ALA A 52 42.19 -12.85 -2.00
CA ALA A 52 41.00 -13.69 -2.13
C ALA A 52 41.37 -15.18 -1.96
N GLU A 53 40.63 -15.86 -1.09
CA GLU A 53 40.59 -17.32 -0.98
C GLU A 53 39.53 -17.88 -1.96
N GLU A 54 39.91 -18.92 -2.68
CA GLU A 54 39.19 -19.56 -3.78
C GLU A 54 37.93 -20.29 -3.29
N ALA A 55 36.74 -19.78 -3.61
CA ALA A 55 35.47 -20.45 -3.31
C ALA A 55 35.03 -21.33 -4.49
N ALA A 56 34.99 -22.63 -4.25
CA ALA A 56 34.55 -23.67 -5.18
C ALA A 56 33.08 -23.50 -5.62
N ALA A 57 32.80 -23.78 -6.88
CA ALA A 57 31.47 -23.76 -7.49
C ALA A 57 30.50 -24.77 -6.82
N PRO A 58 29.20 -24.46 -6.67
CA PRO A 58 28.22 -25.44 -6.20
C PRO A 58 27.76 -26.34 -7.34
N THR A 59 27.79 -27.64 -7.07
CA THR A 59 27.28 -28.72 -7.92
C THR A 59 25.75 -28.73 -7.94
N GLU A 60 25.18 -28.83 -9.14
CA GLU A 60 23.74 -28.96 -9.42
C GLU A 60 23.18 -30.29 -8.86
N PRO A 61 22.03 -30.32 -8.15
CA PRO A 61 21.32 -31.57 -7.90
C PRO A 61 20.35 -31.87 -9.04
N ALA A 62 20.36 -33.13 -9.46
CA ALA A 62 19.60 -33.71 -10.54
C ALA A 62 18.08 -33.52 -10.38
N ALA A 63 17.42 -33.19 -11.50
CA ALA A 63 15.98 -33.12 -11.64
C ALA A 63 15.33 -34.51 -11.48
N GLU A 64 14.49 -34.66 -10.46
CA GLU A 64 13.56 -35.79 -10.35
C GLU A 64 12.16 -35.29 -10.72
N SER A 65 11.63 -35.86 -11.81
CA SER A 65 10.35 -35.56 -12.43
C SER A 65 9.19 -36.01 -11.52
N ALA A 66 8.50 -35.07 -10.89
CA ALA A 66 7.17 -35.30 -10.35
C ALA A 66 6.12 -34.88 -11.40
N ALA A 67 5.40 -35.87 -11.91
CA ALA A 67 4.32 -35.69 -12.86
C ALA A 67 3.20 -34.81 -12.28
N GLU A 68 2.79 -33.80 -13.06
CA GLU A 68 1.58 -33.02 -12.85
C GLU A 68 0.35 -33.94 -12.79
N SER A 69 -0.45 -33.78 -11.73
CA SER A 69 -1.86 -34.10 -11.80
C SER A 69 -2.63 -32.79 -11.65
N ASP A 70 -3.02 -32.23 -12.79
CA ASP A 70 -4.13 -31.30 -12.90
C ASP A 70 -5.39 -31.97 -12.34
N ALA A 71 -5.75 -31.59 -11.12
CA ALA A 71 -7.09 -31.81 -10.58
C ALA A 71 -7.57 -30.46 -10.05
N ALA A 72 -8.47 -29.85 -10.82
CA ALA A 72 -9.17 -28.63 -10.49
C ALA A 72 -9.63 -28.63 -9.02
N ALA A 73 -9.08 -27.71 -8.23
CA ALA A 73 -9.49 -27.47 -6.86
C ALA A 73 -10.80 -26.66 -6.87
N SER A 74 -11.91 -27.35 -7.15
CA SER A 74 -13.22 -26.96 -6.62
C SER A 74 -13.43 -27.75 -5.31
N GLY A 75 -12.57 -27.49 -4.32
CA GLY A 75 -12.77 -27.98 -2.96
C GLY A 75 -13.63 -26.97 -2.22
N GLU A 76 -14.77 -27.42 -1.68
CA GLU A 76 -15.58 -26.63 -0.76
C GLU A 76 -14.68 -26.10 0.37
N ARG A 77 -14.64 -24.77 0.53
CA ARG A 77 -13.91 -24.10 1.60
C ARG A 77 -14.42 -24.67 2.92
N ASN A 78 -13.58 -25.39 3.66
CA ASN A 78 -13.94 -25.90 4.97
C ASN A 78 -13.74 -24.80 6.00
N THR A 79 -14.71 -23.90 6.09
CA THR A 79 -14.67 -22.66 6.89
C THR A 79 -15.08 -22.85 8.35
N GLN A 80 -15.34 -24.09 8.79
CA GLN A 80 -15.83 -24.34 10.14
C GLN A 80 -14.69 -24.60 11.13
N THR A 81 -14.05 -23.52 11.57
CA THR A 81 -13.53 -23.48 12.93
C THR A 81 -14.19 -22.33 13.67
N GLU A 82 -15.14 -22.66 14.56
CA GLU A 82 -15.77 -21.66 15.42
C GLU A 82 -14.73 -21.04 16.35
N PHE A 83 -14.76 -19.71 16.48
CA PHE A 83 -13.92 -18.99 17.44
C PHE A 83 -14.27 -19.44 18.86
N ASN A 84 -13.32 -20.05 19.55
CA ASN A 84 -13.52 -20.63 20.87
C ASN A 84 -13.49 -19.61 22.03
N GLY A 85 -13.49 -18.30 21.70
CA GLY A 85 -13.44 -17.22 22.69
C GLY A 85 -12.05 -16.91 23.24
N ALA A 86 -11.01 -17.65 22.86
CA ALA A 86 -9.65 -17.47 23.37
C ALA A 86 -8.69 -16.97 22.29
N TYR A 87 -7.92 -15.94 22.63
CA TYR A 87 -6.82 -15.46 21.80
C TYR A 87 -5.53 -16.20 22.12
N ASN A 88 -4.70 -16.40 21.11
CA ASN A 88 -3.38 -17.01 21.23
C ASN A 88 -2.34 -16.04 20.65
N GLU A 89 -1.09 -16.15 21.09
CA GLU A 89 0.01 -15.34 20.59
C GLU A 89 1.21 -16.21 20.20
N ALA A 90 2.14 -15.63 19.43
CA ALA A 90 3.37 -16.30 19.06
C ALA A 90 4.20 -16.67 20.30
N PRO A 91 4.86 -17.84 20.33
CA PRO A 91 5.67 -18.28 21.48
C PRO A 91 6.70 -17.24 21.94
N MET A 92 7.35 -16.54 21.00
CA MET A 92 8.32 -15.49 21.31
C MET A 92 7.69 -14.32 22.09
N LEU A 93 6.44 -13.94 21.78
CA LEU A 93 5.75 -12.86 22.47
C LEU A 93 5.33 -13.31 23.88
N LYS A 94 4.92 -14.57 24.02
CA LYS A 94 4.62 -15.16 25.33
C LYS A 94 5.84 -15.16 26.26
N GLU A 95 7.03 -15.42 25.73
CA GLU A 95 8.29 -15.32 26.48
C GLU A 95 8.59 -13.89 26.90
N MET A 96 8.38 -12.91 26.02
CA MET A 96 8.54 -11.48 26.33
C MET A 96 7.53 -11.00 27.40
N VAL A 97 6.29 -11.48 27.36
CA VAL A 97 5.28 -11.23 28.41
C VAL A 97 5.75 -11.81 29.75
N ALA A 98 6.23 -13.06 29.76
CA ALA A 98 6.73 -13.69 30.97
C ALA A 98 7.97 -12.99 31.56
N ALA A 99 8.78 -12.36 30.70
CA ALA A 99 9.91 -11.52 31.09
C ALA A 99 9.49 -10.10 31.55
N GLY A 100 8.23 -9.70 31.34
CA GLY A 100 7.74 -8.35 31.64
C GLY A 100 8.21 -7.28 30.65
N GLU A 101 8.64 -7.68 29.45
CA GLU A 101 9.11 -6.77 28.40
C GLU A 101 7.97 -6.12 27.62
N ILE A 102 6.84 -6.84 27.49
CA ILE A 102 5.63 -6.34 26.83
C ILE A 102 4.37 -6.66 27.67
N PRO A 103 3.27 -5.90 27.51
CA PRO A 103 2.01 -6.19 28.19
C PRO A 103 1.40 -7.53 27.77
N ALA A 104 0.48 -8.05 28.59
CA ALA A 104 -0.28 -9.26 28.28
C ALA A 104 -1.05 -9.12 26.95
N LEU A 105 -1.41 -10.24 26.33
CA LEU A 105 -2.08 -10.26 25.02
C LEU A 105 -3.39 -9.47 25.05
N GLU A 106 -4.17 -9.62 26.11
CA GLU A 106 -5.47 -9.00 26.30
C GLU A 106 -5.36 -7.47 26.41
N ASP A 107 -4.24 -6.96 26.92
CA ASP A 107 -3.97 -5.53 27.04
C ASP A 107 -3.44 -4.93 25.73
N ARG A 108 -2.88 -5.78 24.84
CA ARG A 108 -2.39 -5.35 23.53
C ARG A 108 -3.50 -5.31 22.49
N LEU A 109 -4.40 -6.28 22.48
CA LEU A 109 -5.48 -6.36 21.50
C LEU A 109 -6.51 -5.21 21.65
N PRO A 110 -7.14 -4.77 20.56
CA PRO A 110 -8.35 -3.96 20.64
C PRO A 110 -9.51 -4.80 21.18
N LYS A 111 -10.59 -4.14 21.62
CA LYS A 111 -11.79 -4.85 22.15
C LYS A 111 -12.43 -5.77 21.12
N GLU A 112 -12.42 -5.35 19.86
CA GLU A 112 -12.96 -6.08 18.71
C GLU A 112 -11.89 -6.19 17.62
N PRO A 113 -10.98 -7.17 17.69
CA PRO A 113 -9.94 -7.34 16.67
C PRO A 113 -10.52 -7.73 15.31
N LEU A 114 -9.78 -7.42 14.24
CA LEU A 114 -10.13 -7.89 12.90
C LEU A 114 -10.01 -9.42 12.86
N MET A 115 -11.12 -10.10 12.54
CA MET A 115 -11.13 -11.54 12.34
C MET A 115 -10.81 -11.84 10.88
N VAL A 116 -9.70 -12.54 10.64
CA VAL A 116 -9.26 -12.92 9.29
C VAL A 116 -9.56 -14.40 9.07
N GLU A 117 -10.37 -14.70 8.06
CA GLU A 117 -10.61 -16.07 7.62
C GLU A 117 -9.41 -16.57 6.80
N PRO A 118 -8.75 -17.68 7.20
CA PRO A 118 -7.65 -18.23 6.43
C PRO A 118 -8.10 -18.72 5.05
N TYR A 119 -7.24 -18.56 4.04
CA TYR A 119 -7.54 -19.03 2.68
C TYR A 119 -7.59 -20.57 2.58
N GLU A 120 -6.65 -21.26 3.24
CA GLU A 120 -6.56 -22.73 3.23
C GLU A 120 -6.91 -23.34 4.59
N SER A 121 -6.17 -22.95 5.64
CA SER A 121 -6.34 -23.47 7.00
C SER A 121 -5.76 -22.52 8.05
N ILE A 122 -6.11 -22.73 9.32
CA ILE A 122 -5.50 -22.01 10.46
C ILE A 122 -3.98 -22.20 10.43
N GLY A 123 -3.25 -21.08 10.49
CA GLY A 123 -1.79 -21.06 10.44
C GLY A 123 -1.11 -21.52 11.74
N LEU A 124 0.19 -21.76 11.64
CA LEU A 124 1.07 -22.05 12.78
C LEU A 124 2.01 -20.87 13.02
N TYR A 125 2.28 -20.55 14.29
CA TYR A 125 3.25 -19.52 14.65
C TYR A 125 4.70 -19.95 14.34
N GLY A 126 5.52 -18.99 13.91
CA GLY A 126 6.98 -19.12 13.84
C GLY A 126 7.55 -19.17 12.43
N GLY A 127 8.86 -19.41 12.36
CA GLY A 127 9.63 -19.43 11.12
C GLY A 127 10.19 -18.06 10.70
N THR A 128 10.93 -18.06 9.60
CA THR A 128 11.50 -16.85 9.00
C THR A 128 11.20 -16.85 7.50
N TRP A 129 10.42 -15.87 7.04
CA TRP A 129 10.14 -15.71 5.62
C TRP A 129 11.33 -15.04 4.92
N ARG A 130 12.15 -15.84 4.25
CA ARG A 130 13.32 -15.36 3.48
C ARG A 130 12.86 -14.84 2.12
N ARG A 131 13.19 -13.58 1.82
CA ARG A 131 12.86 -12.89 0.56
C ARG A 131 14.09 -12.21 -0.03
N ALA A 132 13.99 -11.81 -1.28
CA ALA A 132 14.97 -10.98 -1.97
C ALA A 132 14.27 -9.74 -2.55
N PHE A 133 15.02 -8.64 -2.62
CA PHE A 133 14.59 -7.34 -3.13
C PHE A 133 15.78 -6.67 -3.82
N LEU A 134 15.54 -5.83 -4.82
CA LEU A 134 16.61 -5.20 -5.61
C LEU A 134 17.17 -3.91 -4.97
N GLY A 135 16.94 -3.72 -3.67
CA GLY A 135 17.30 -2.52 -2.91
C GLY A 135 16.13 -1.54 -2.75
N VAL A 136 16.42 -0.32 -2.31
CA VAL A 136 15.42 0.72 -1.94
C VAL A 136 14.41 1.00 -3.06
N LYS A 137 14.86 0.97 -4.33
CA LYS A 137 13.98 1.21 -5.49
C LYS A 137 12.91 0.13 -5.70
N ASP A 138 13.06 -1.03 -5.06
CA ASP A 138 12.09 -2.13 -5.08
C ASP A 138 11.11 -2.04 -3.90
N PHE A 139 10.74 -0.81 -3.52
CA PHE A 139 9.96 -0.54 -2.32
C PHE A 139 8.57 -1.19 -2.32
N HIS A 140 7.97 -1.40 -3.49
CA HIS A 140 6.71 -2.14 -3.58
C HIS A 140 6.85 -3.60 -3.13
N ALA A 141 8.04 -4.20 -3.22
CA ALA A 141 8.26 -5.53 -2.68
C ALA A 141 8.07 -5.55 -1.15
N TRP A 142 8.36 -4.45 -0.45
CA TRP A 142 8.12 -4.28 0.98
C TRP A 142 6.69 -3.82 1.28
N GLY A 143 6.20 -2.77 0.61
CA GLY A 143 4.88 -2.20 0.86
C GLY A 143 3.72 -3.19 0.68
N ARG A 144 3.85 -4.18 -0.20
CA ARG A 144 2.83 -5.24 -0.38
C ARG A 144 2.74 -6.23 0.80
N ILE A 145 3.71 -6.23 1.72
CA ILE A 145 3.69 -7.08 2.92
C ILE A 145 3.19 -6.30 4.13
N ASN A 146 3.59 -5.04 4.26
CA ASN A 146 3.16 -4.16 5.35
C ASN A 146 1.85 -3.46 4.95
N TYR A 147 0.74 -4.20 5.03
CA TYR A 147 -0.55 -3.77 4.51
C TYR A 147 -1.65 -3.88 5.58
N ASP A 148 -1.86 -2.78 6.30
CA ASP A 148 -2.89 -2.60 7.34
C ASP A 148 -3.75 -1.35 7.07
N PRO A 149 -4.56 -1.40 6.01
CA PRO A 149 -5.34 -0.24 5.58
C PRO A 149 -6.59 -0.01 6.44
N VAL A 150 -7.14 1.20 6.37
CA VAL A 150 -8.40 1.59 7.02
C VAL A 150 -9.56 0.71 6.54
N LEU A 151 -9.67 0.50 5.23
CA LEU A 151 -10.58 -0.47 4.59
C LEU A 151 -9.75 -1.47 3.78
N ARG A 152 -10.31 -2.61 3.36
CA ARG A 152 -9.57 -3.63 2.62
C ARG A 152 -10.25 -3.99 1.32
N TRP A 153 -9.46 -4.14 0.26
CA TRP A 153 -9.93 -4.88 -0.91
C TRP A 153 -10.22 -6.32 -0.51
N ALA A 154 -11.36 -6.84 -0.98
CA ALA A 154 -11.62 -8.26 -0.88
C ALA A 154 -10.65 -9.05 -1.78
N PRO A 155 -10.32 -10.30 -1.44
CA PRO A 155 -9.49 -11.15 -2.29
C PRO A 155 -10.09 -11.38 -3.68
N GLU A 156 -11.43 -11.46 -3.76
CA GLU A 156 -12.17 -11.54 -5.01
C GLU A 156 -12.69 -10.16 -5.41
N PHE A 157 -12.48 -9.76 -6.66
CA PHE A 157 -12.79 -8.39 -7.11
C PHE A 157 -14.30 -8.08 -7.11
N SER A 158 -15.14 -9.10 -7.23
CA SER A 158 -16.60 -8.93 -7.16
C SER A 158 -17.14 -8.72 -5.74
N ASP A 159 -16.35 -9.05 -4.72
CA ASP A 159 -16.77 -8.91 -3.33
C ASP A 159 -16.62 -7.44 -2.89
N PRO A 160 -17.50 -6.97 -2.00
CA PRO A 160 -17.45 -5.58 -1.55
C PRO A 160 -16.17 -5.30 -0.77
N ILE A 161 -15.82 -4.01 -0.66
CA ILE A 161 -14.78 -3.55 0.26
C ILE A 161 -15.07 -4.07 1.67
N GLN A 162 -14.02 -4.53 2.34
CA GLN A 162 -14.05 -5.20 3.64
C GLN A 162 -13.53 -4.29 4.75
N PRO A 163 -13.92 -4.53 6.01
CA PRO A 163 -13.35 -3.83 7.15
C PRO A 163 -11.82 -3.99 7.26
N GLY A 164 -11.14 -2.94 7.69
CA GLY A 164 -9.73 -2.93 8.06
C GLY A 164 -9.57 -2.47 9.51
N LEU A 165 -8.79 -1.40 9.70
CA LEU A 165 -8.73 -0.68 10.98
C LEU A 165 -10.10 -0.08 11.34
N ALA A 166 -10.82 0.47 10.35
CA ALA A 166 -12.22 0.79 10.51
C ALA A 166 -13.05 -0.49 10.51
N LYS A 167 -13.88 -0.66 11.55
CA LYS A 167 -14.80 -1.80 11.65
C LYS A 167 -16.11 -1.54 10.90
N GLU A 168 -16.52 -0.28 10.79
CA GLU A 168 -17.76 0.15 10.16
C GLU A 168 -17.56 1.48 9.43
N TRP A 169 -18.30 1.68 8.34
CA TRP A 169 -18.35 2.95 7.62
C TRP A 169 -19.69 3.15 6.92
N SER A 170 -20.08 4.41 6.71
CA SER A 170 -21.34 4.74 6.04
C SER A 170 -21.30 6.09 5.34
N TRP A 171 -21.98 6.17 4.20
CA TRP A 171 -22.22 7.41 3.47
C TRP A 171 -23.57 8.02 3.80
N ASN A 172 -23.67 9.35 3.71
CA ASN A 172 -24.95 10.01 3.51
C ASN A 172 -25.52 9.75 2.09
N ASP A 173 -26.80 10.07 1.91
CA ASP A 173 -27.51 9.83 0.63
C ASP A 173 -26.88 10.58 -0.55
N GLU A 174 -26.23 11.72 -0.30
CA GLU A 174 -25.56 12.53 -1.32
C GLU A 174 -24.15 12.04 -1.69
N GLY A 175 -23.56 11.12 -0.93
CA GLY A 175 -22.19 10.62 -1.16
C GLY A 175 -21.10 11.66 -0.88
N THR A 176 -21.39 12.65 -0.02
CA THR A 176 -20.51 13.76 0.34
C THR A 176 -19.94 13.66 1.75
N GLU A 177 -20.54 12.83 2.61
CA GLU A 177 -20.11 12.62 3.99
C GLU A 177 -19.90 11.12 4.23
N LEU A 178 -18.66 10.72 4.51
CA LEU A 178 -18.29 9.37 4.90
C LEU A 178 -17.96 9.35 6.39
N THR A 179 -18.72 8.60 7.18
CA THR A 179 -18.42 8.36 8.60
C THR A 179 -17.67 7.05 8.74
N LEU A 180 -16.54 7.07 9.45
CA LEU A 180 -15.70 5.92 9.76
C LEU A 180 -15.72 5.66 11.27
N VAL A 181 -15.93 4.39 11.65
CA VAL A 181 -15.87 3.93 13.04
C VAL A 181 -14.73 2.91 13.18
N PHE A 182 -13.74 3.26 14.00
CA PHE A 182 -12.56 2.46 14.27
C PHE A 182 -12.75 1.53 15.46
N ARG A 183 -11.85 0.55 15.58
CA ARG A 183 -11.85 -0.41 16.68
C ARG A 183 -11.35 0.26 17.96
N GLU A 184 -12.07 0.07 19.06
CA GLU A 184 -11.66 0.63 20.35
C GLU A 184 -10.43 -0.12 20.90
N GLY A 185 -9.42 0.63 21.34
CA GLY A 185 -8.20 0.08 21.95
C GLY A 185 -7.10 -0.29 20.97
N LEU A 186 -7.16 0.19 19.72
CA LEU A 186 -6.03 0.15 18.79
C LEU A 186 -4.81 0.85 19.38
N LYS A 187 -3.62 0.35 19.05
CA LYS A 187 -2.34 0.84 19.52
C LYS A 187 -1.31 0.80 18.40
N TRP A 188 -0.41 1.75 18.43
CA TRP A 188 0.83 1.72 17.67
C TRP A 188 1.75 0.59 18.18
N SER A 189 2.75 0.23 17.37
CA SER A 189 3.66 -0.88 17.71
C SER A 189 4.53 -0.63 18.95
N ASP A 190 4.69 0.64 19.35
CA ASP A 190 5.35 1.06 20.59
C ASP A 190 4.41 1.03 21.82
N GLY A 191 3.12 0.73 21.60
CA GLY A 191 2.10 0.63 22.63
C GLY A 191 1.28 1.91 22.86
N GLU A 192 1.64 3.04 22.22
CA GLU A 192 0.85 4.26 22.33
C GLU A 192 -0.55 4.08 21.72
N PRO A 193 -1.60 4.67 22.29
CA PRO A 193 -2.95 4.57 21.74
C PRO A 193 -3.01 5.12 20.32
N TRP A 194 -3.67 4.38 19.43
CA TRP A 194 -4.06 4.90 18.11
C TRP A 194 -5.45 5.52 18.23
N THR A 195 -5.63 6.75 17.74
CA THR A 195 -6.92 7.45 17.72
C THR A 195 -7.12 8.19 16.41
N VAL A 196 -8.32 8.72 16.18
CA VAL A 196 -8.57 9.56 15.01
C VAL A 196 -7.74 10.85 14.99
N ASP A 197 -7.07 11.22 16.09
CA ASP A 197 -6.13 12.34 16.11
C ASP A 197 -4.88 12.06 15.24
N ASP A 198 -4.54 10.78 15.00
CA ASP A 198 -3.49 10.37 14.06
C ASP A 198 -3.88 10.62 12.59
N ILE A 199 -5.19 10.52 12.28
CA ILE A 199 -5.75 10.88 10.96
C ILE A 199 -5.77 12.40 10.81
N ILE A 200 -6.20 13.12 11.84
CA ILE A 200 -6.25 14.60 11.81
C ILE A 200 -4.85 15.17 11.68
N PHE A 201 -3.87 14.64 12.42
CA PHE A 201 -2.48 15.05 12.29
C PHE A 201 -1.95 14.81 10.87
N TRP A 202 -2.19 13.63 10.30
CA TRP A 202 -1.82 13.37 8.91
C TRP A 202 -2.48 14.37 7.95
N TRP A 203 -3.77 14.63 8.11
CA TRP A 203 -4.47 15.54 7.22
C TRP A 203 -3.93 16.98 7.29
N GLU A 204 -3.79 17.51 8.50
CA GLU A 204 -3.43 18.92 8.72
C GLU A 204 -1.94 19.20 8.51
N HIS A 205 -1.07 18.27 8.90
CA HIS A 205 0.38 18.48 8.97
C HIS A 205 1.18 17.66 7.97
N ILE A 206 0.53 16.80 7.16
CA ILE A 206 1.25 16.03 6.13
C ILE A 206 0.58 16.26 4.78
N GLU A 207 -0.72 15.94 4.66
CA GLU A 207 -1.44 15.97 3.39
C GLU A 207 -1.72 17.41 2.90
N LEU A 208 -2.09 18.31 3.82
CA LEU A 208 -2.33 19.73 3.51
C LEU A 208 -1.07 20.61 3.64
N ASP A 209 0.03 20.10 4.19
CA ASP A 209 1.28 20.87 4.26
C ASP A 209 2.04 20.78 2.93
N THR A 210 2.01 21.88 2.16
CA THR A 210 2.67 21.96 0.84
C THR A 210 4.20 21.83 0.87
N ASN A 211 4.84 21.89 2.04
CA ASN A 211 6.26 21.59 2.18
C ASN A 211 6.54 20.08 2.16
N ILE A 212 5.54 19.25 2.49
CA ILE A 212 5.64 17.78 2.52
C ILE A 212 4.86 17.17 1.34
N THR A 213 3.64 17.64 1.09
CA THR A 213 2.76 17.15 0.02
C THR A 213 2.47 18.29 -0.95
N PRO A 214 3.17 18.38 -2.10
CA PRO A 214 3.06 19.53 -3.01
C PRO A 214 1.64 19.86 -3.49
N SER A 215 0.78 18.84 -3.56
CA SER A 215 -0.66 18.97 -3.78
C SER A 215 -1.35 17.81 -3.10
N PRO A 216 -2.50 18.02 -2.45
CA PRO A 216 -3.29 16.91 -1.91
C PRO A 216 -3.58 15.88 -3.00
N HIS A 217 -3.50 14.61 -2.62
CA HIS A 217 -3.77 13.47 -3.48
C HIS A 217 -5.24 13.49 -3.92
N ILE A 218 -5.48 13.03 -5.16
CA ILE A 218 -6.75 13.25 -5.85
C ILE A 218 -7.93 12.57 -5.17
N GLU A 219 -7.70 11.44 -4.48
CA GLU A 219 -8.69 10.72 -3.67
C GLU A 219 -9.29 11.56 -2.53
N TRP A 220 -8.60 12.61 -2.10
CA TRP A 220 -9.04 13.49 -1.02
C TRP A 220 -9.63 14.81 -1.52
N THR A 221 -9.80 14.95 -2.85
CA THR A 221 -10.28 16.19 -3.47
C THR A 221 -11.46 15.93 -4.40
N VAL A 222 -12.34 16.91 -4.54
CA VAL A 222 -13.38 16.94 -5.57
C VAL A 222 -13.29 18.27 -6.30
N ASN A 223 -13.11 18.23 -7.63
CA ASN A 223 -12.89 19.42 -8.47
C ASN A 223 -11.72 20.32 -8.00
N GLY A 224 -10.69 19.72 -7.39
CA GLY A 224 -9.52 20.44 -6.88
C GLY A 224 -9.72 21.08 -5.52
N GLU A 225 -10.91 20.95 -4.92
CA GLU A 225 -11.16 21.37 -3.54
C GLU A 225 -10.97 20.16 -2.60
N PRO A 226 -10.10 20.28 -1.58
CA PRO A 226 -9.87 19.19 -0.63
C PRO A 226 -11.07 18.97 0.28
N MET A 227 -11.20 17.75 0.80
CA MET A 227 -12.17 17.43 1.85
C MET A 227 -11.85 18.16 3.17
N THR A 228 -12.72 18.03 4.16
CA THR A 228 -12.43 18.39 5.55
C THR A 228 -12.74 17.21 6.47
N LEU A 229 -12.21 17.27 7.68
CA LEU A 229 -12.43 16.25 8.71
C LEU A 229 -13.24 16.82 9.87
N GLU A 230 -14.17 16.02 10.38
CA GLU A 230 -14.92 16.29 11.61
C GLU A 230 -14.68 15.15 12.60
N LYS A 231 -13.98 15.43 13.70
CA LYS A 231 -13.83 14.49 14.83
C LYS A 231 -15.17 14.37 15.56
N ILE A 232 -15.70 13.15 15.65
CA ILE A 232 -16.91 12.86 16.44
C ILE A 232 -16.50 12.44 17.86
N ASP A 233 -15.58 11.47 17.96
CA ASP A 233 -14.94 11.03 19.20
C ASP A 233 -13.56 10.42 18.90
N ASP A 234 -12.91 9.76 19.86
CA ASP A 234 -11.53 9.25 19.69
C ASP A 234 -11.42 8.09 18.69
N VAL A 235 -12.52 7.43 18.34
CA VAL A 235 -12.55 6.30 17.40
C VAL A 235 -13.53 6.53 16.24
N THR A 236 -14.11 7.72 16.13
CA THR A 236 -15.11 8.03 15.10
C THR A 236 -14.79 9.38 14.45
N ILE A 237 -14.69 9.38 13.13
CA ILE A 237 -14.39 10.57 12.33
C ILE A 237 -15.27 10.60 11.09
N LYS A 238 -15.58 11.79 10.61
CA LYS A 238 -16.29 12.01 9.37
C LYS A 238 -15.41 12.75 8.37
N PHE A 239 -15.39 12.25 7.14
CA PHE A 239 -14.76 12.88 5.98
C PHE A 239 -15.85 13.61 5.20
N ILE A 240 -15.67 14.91 4.97
CA ILE A 240 -16.67 15.80 4.36
C ILE A 240 -16.11 16.34 3.05
N PHE A 241 -16.71 15.96 1.93
CA PHE A 241 -16.27 16.31 0.59
C PHE A 241 -17.10 17.47 0.01
N PRO A 242 -16.52 18.33 -0.85
CA PRO A 242 -17.26 19.39 -1.53
C PRO A 242 -18.19 18.89 -2.65
N GLY A 243 -18.18 17.59 -2.94
CA GLY A 243 -19.10 16.90 -3.85
C GLY A 243 -18.99 15.39 -3.70
N PRO A 244 -19.78 14.60 -4.47
CA PRO A 244 -19.77 13.14 -4.35
C PRO A 244 -18.38 12.55 -4.60
N SER A 245 -17.88 11.72 -3.67
CA SER A 245 -16.53 11.15 -3.74
C SER A 245 -16.52 9.62 -3.66
N GLY A 246 -16.89 8.94 -4.74
CA GLY A 246 -16.90 7.47 -4.77
C GLY A 246 -15.50 6.83 -4.81
N ILE A 247 -14.46 7.57 -5.15
CA ILE A 247 -13.10 7.04 -5.28
C ILE A 247 -12.41 6.83 -3.92
N VAL A 248 -12.85 7.55 -2.88
CA VAL A 248 -12.18 7.52 -1.59
C VAL A 248 -12.24 6.14 -0.94
N GLU A 249 -13.34 5.39 -1.05
CA GLU A 249 -13.44 4.07 -0.43
C GLU A 249 -12.41 3.09 -1.01
N SER A 250 -12.31 3.04 -2.34
CA SER A 250 -11.52 2.03 -3.05
C SER A 250 -10.05 2.43 -3.19
N MET A 251 -9.78 3.68 -3.56
CA MET A 251 -8.42 4.18 -3.74
C MET A 251 -7.86 4.77 -2.45
N GLY A 252 -8.57 5.70 -1.82
CA GLY A 252 -8.09 6.43 -0.65
C GLY A 252 -8.00 5.57 0.61
N LEU A 253 -8.97 4.69 0.86
CA LEU A 253 -9.07 3.93 2.10
C LEU A 253 -8.67 2.46 1.95
N ALA A 254 -9.08 1.82 0.86
CA ALA A 254 -8.81 0.40 0.65
C ALA A 254 -7.42 0.10 0.06
N PHE A 255 -6.85 1.03 -0.70
CA PHE A 255 -5.51 0.90 -1.31
C PHE A 255 -4.46 1.79 -0.62
N HIS A 256 -4.62 3.10 -0.68
CA HIS A 256 -3.69 4.09 -0.10
C HIS A 256 -3.89 4.32 1.39
N GLY A 257 -4.97 3.80 1.99
CA GLY A 257 -5.41 4.13 3.34
C GLY A 257 -4.63 3.44 4.45
N ASN A 258 -3.30 3.41 4.35
CA ASN A 258 -2.39 2.82 5.32
C ASN A 258 -1.72 3.91 6.18
N GLN A 259 -0.81 3.50 7.05
CA GLN A 259 0.11 4.41 7.73
C GLN A 259 0.91 5.21 6.70
N TRP A 260 1.02 6.51 6.91
CA TRP A 260 1.89 7.38 6.14
C TRP A 260 3.36 7.28 6.63
N PRO A 261 4.34 7.23 5.71
CA PRO A 261 4.16 7.02 4.28
C PRO A 261 3.92 5.53 3.97
N LEU A 262 3.06 5.23 2.99
CA LEU A 262 2.88 3.89 2.46
C LEU A 262 4.12 3.52 1.63
N ALA A 263 5.13 2.98 2.32
CA ALA A 263 6.49 2.84 1.80
C ALA A 263 7.08 4.20 1.38
N PHE A 264 7.63 4.31 0.16
CA PHE A 264 8.21 5.57 -0.36
C PHE A 264 7.18 6.42 -1.12
N GLU A 265 5.99 5.88 -1.34
CA GLU A 265 4.92 6.66 -1.94
C GLU A 265 4.32 7.49 -0.80
N ARG A 266 4.35 8.83 -0.90
CA ARG A 266 3.84 9.76 0.13
C ARG A 266 2.32 9.68 0.35
N PHE A 267 1.71 8.53 0.05
CA PHE A 267 0.34 8.14 0.37
C PHE A 267 0.20 7.69 1.83
N GLY A 268 -1.02 7.72 2.33
CA GLY A 268 -1.40 7.29 3.67
C GLY A 268 -2.70 7.96 4.06
N VAL A 269 -3.22 7.65 5.25
CA VAL A 269 -4.39 8.34 5.82
C VAL A 269 -4.29 8.55 7.35
N PHE A 270 -3.20 8.10 7.96
CA PHE A 270 -2.89 8.33 9.36
C PHE A 270 -1.38 8.26 9.58
N ALA A 271 -0.88 8.97 10.59
CA ALA A 271 0.53 8.95 10.95
C ALA A 271 0.68 9.05 12.47
N PRO A 272 1.73 8.48 13.09
CA PRO A 272 1.87 8.46 14.55
C PRO A 272 2.15 9.87 15.07
N LYS A 273 1.09 10.59 15.45
CA LYS A 273 1.16 11.99 15.85
C LYS A 273 2.17 12.18 16.97
N HIS A 274 2.07 11.33 18.01
CA HIS A 274 2.91 11.37 19.20
C HIS A 274 4.42 11.28 18.88
N TYR A 275 4.76 10.61 17.79
CA TYR A 275 6.14 10.49 17.34
C TYR A 275 6.53 11.64 16.40
N LEU A 276 5.70 11.97 15.41
CA LEU A 276 6.05 12.90 14.34
C LEU A 276 5.94 14.38 14.71
N GLU A 277 5.12 14.73 15.69
CA GLU A 277 4.91 16.14 16.08
C GLU A 277 6.21 16.82 16.56
N GLN A 278 7.17 16.05 17.08
CA GLN A 278 8.46 16.59 17.51
C GLN A 278 9.36 17.02 16.34
N PHE A 279 9.11 16.51 15.14
CA PHE A 279 9.90 16.79 13.93
C PHE A 279 9.23 17.80 13.01
N HIS A 280 7.99 18.18 13.27
CA HIS A 280 7.22 19.04 12.38
C HIS A 280 7.32 20.52 12.80
N PRO A 281 7.79 21.45 11.92
CA PRO A 281 7.95 22.87 12.25
C PRO A 281 6.69 23.58 12.78
N ALA A 282 5.50 23.15 12.34
CA ALA A 282 4.24 23.72 12.83
C ALA A 282 3.87 23.32 14.27
N THR A 283 4.42 22.22 14.79
CA THR A 283 4.11 21.69 16.13
C THR A 283 5.29 21.77 17.10
N ASN A 284 6.53 21.91 16.59
CA ASN A 284 7.73 22.12 17.39
C ASN A 284 8.54 23.32 16.88
N SER A 285 8.61 24.38 17.68
CA SER A 285 9.32 25.63 17.33
C SER A 285 10.85 25.48 17.25
N ASP A 286 11.41 24.40 17.79
CA ASP A 286 12.84 24.13 17.72
C ASP A 286 13.24 23.54 16.35
N VAL A 287 12.27 23.09 15.54
CA VAL A 287 12.50 22.58 14.19
C VAL A 287 12.20 23.69 13.17
N THR A 288 13.17 23.93 12.29
CA THR A 288 13.11 25.07 11.35
C THR A 288 13.06 24.68 9.87
N ASP A 289 13.15 23.38 9.57
CA ASP A 289 13.09 22.83 8.22
C ASP A 289 12.34 21.49 8.20
N TYR A 290 12.11 20.97 6.99
CA TYR A 290 11.40 19.72 6.75
C TYR A 290 12.34 18.57 6.34
N ALA A 291 13.65 18.67 6.61
CA ALA A 291 14.64 17.71 6.09
C ALA A 291 14.32 16.26 6.46
N VAL A 292 13.83 16.03 7.68
CA VAL A 292 13.42 14.70 8.16
C VAL A 292 12.33 14.06 7.28
N PHE A 293 11.44 14.85 6.69
CA PHE A 293 10.37 14.37 5.81
C PHE A 293 10.83 14.18 4.36
N GLU A 294 12.01 14.71 3.99
CA GLU A 294 12.63 14.57 2.66
C GLU A 294 13.62 13.41 2.57
N GLU A 295 14.06 12.88 3.71
CA GLU A 295 14.94 11.69 3.79
C GLU A 295 14.19 10.35 3.64
N ALA A 296 12.85 10.40 3.50
CA ALA A 296 11.95 9.26 3.37
C ALA A 296 11.93 8.64 1.97
#